data_AF-A0A0B3VH75-F1
#
_entry.id   AF-A0A0B3VH75-F1
#
_cell.length_a   1.000
_cell.length_b   1.000
_cell.length_c   1.000
_cell.angle_alpha   90.00
_cell.angle_beta   90.00
_cell.angle_gamma   90.00
#
_symmetry.space_group_name_H-M   'P 1'
#
loop_
_entity.id
_entity.type
_entity.pdbx_description
1 polymer ?
#
loop_
_entity_poly.entity_id
_entity_poly.type
_entity_poly.pdbx_seq_one_letter_code
_entity_poly.pdbx_strand_id
1 'polypeptide(L)'
;MELEYLEEIKNDVASLINSSLRSCSEFKGCVARVAYENDYYMSDEMPIERDCHYIAIGAYAVESNNIKNLPDKISITGSLDSESKNLSDEIARSIKVIKSGEYDGDLTDEDKKYIYEDIKLIEDSDLLK
;
A
#
# COMPACT_ATOMS: atom_id res chain seq x y z
N MET A 1 -17.65 -11.89 6.48
CA MET A 1 -16.49 -12.48 7.17
C MET A 1 -15.78 -11.27 7.74
N GLU A 2 -15.70 -11.11 9.05
CA GLU A 2 -14.95 -9.99 9.63
C GLU A 2 -13.47 -10.24 9.34
N LEU A 3 -12.82 -9.31 8.64
CA LEU A 3 -11.40 -9.43 8.28
C LEU A 3 -10.57 -9.00 9.50
N GLU A 4 -10.10 -9.96 10.29
CA GLU A 4 -9.23 -9.74 11.47
C GLU A 4 -7.82 -9.19 11.14
N TYR A 5 -7.52 -8.91 9.87
CA TYR A 5 -6.15 -8.75 9.35
C TYR A 5 -5.78 -7.35 8.85
N LEU A 6 -6.74 -6.42 8.70
CA LEU A 6 -6.47 -5.18 7.96
C LEU A 6 -5.68 -4.13 8.78
N GLU A 7 -5.84 -4.09 10.10
CA GLU A 7 -5.01 -3.26 10.98
C GLU A 7 -3.52 -3.67 10.91
N GLU A 8 -3.24 -4.94 10.68
CA GLU A 8 -1.86 -5.47 10.63
C GLU A 8 -1.15 -5.13 9.32
N ILE A 9 -1.87 -4.88 8.21
CA ILE A 9 -1.28 -4.65 6.89
C ILE A 9 -0.23 -3.53 6.92
N LYS A 10 -0.53 -2.39 7.54
CA LYS A 10 0.47 -1.29 7.61
C LYS A 10 1.70 -1.68 8.42
N ASN A 11 1.50 -2.38 9.53
CA ASN A 11 2.61 -2.86 10.37
C ASN A 11 3.45 -3.90 9.63
N ASP A 12 2.83 -4.76 8.83
CA ASP A 12 3.50 -5.78 8.01
C ASP A 12 4.29 -5.12 6.87
N VAL A 13 3.67 -4.22 6.10
CA VAL A 13 4.36 -3.44 5.07
C VAL A 13 5.56 -2.70 5.67
N ALA A 14 5.38 -2.01 6.80
CA ALA A 14 6.46 -1.31 7.48
C ALA A 14 7.57 -2.28 7.93
N SER A 15 7.21 -3.46 8.44
CA SER A 15 8.16 -4.48 8.91
C SER A 15 8.96 -5.09 7.76
N LEU A 16 8.33 -5.40 6.62
CA LEU A 16 9.00 -5.90 5.42
C LEU A 16 9.95 -4.85 4.84
N ILE A 17 9.54 -3.59 4.78
CA ILE A 17 10.40 -2.51 4.29
C ILE A 17 11.59 -2.31 5.24
N ASN A 18 11.34 -2.21 6.54
CA ASN A 18 12.39 -1.99 7.54
C ASN A 18 13.39 -3.14 7.63
N SER A 19 12.92 -4.39 7.56
CA SER A 19 13.82 -5.55 7.54
C SER A 19 14.71 -5.54 6.28
N SER A 20 14.14 -5.19 5.13
CA SER A 20 14.89 -5.10 3.88
C SER A 20 15.89 -3.93 3.87
N LEU A 21 15.53 -2.78 4.44
CA LEU A 21 16.43 -1.63 4.62
C LEU A 21 17.64 -2.00 5.50
N ARG A 22 17.43 -2.77 6.58
CA ARG A 22 18.53 -3.27 7.44
C ARG A 22 19.51 -4.17 6.69
N SER A 23 19.05 -4.84 5.64
CA SER A 23 19.89 -5.65 4.73
C SER A 23 20.52 -4.87 3.57
N CYS A 24 20.67 -3.54 3.69
CA CYS A 24 21.30 -2.64 2.72
C CYS A 24 20.56 -2.48 1.38
N SER A 25 19.24 -2.65 1.34
CA SER A 25 18.43 -2.34 0.16
C SER A 25 18.05 -0.87 0.11
N GLU A 26 17.94 -0.28 -1.09
CA GLU A 26 17.35 1.05 -1.26
C GLU A 26 15.83 1.00 -1.01
N PHE A 27 15.23 2.08 -0.49
CA PHE A 27 13.80 2.14 -0.17
C PHE A 27 12.91 1.69 -1.35
N LYS A 28 13.23 2.14 -2.57
CA LYS A 28 12.51 1.73 -3.79
C LYS A 28 12.52 0.21 -4.02
N GLY A 29 13.65 -0.45 -3.73
CA GLY A 29 13.80 -1.89 -3.86
C GLY A 29 13.02 -2.63 -2.77
N CYS A 30 12.97 -2.08 -1.56
CA CYS A 30 12.15 -2.62 -0.48
C CYS A 30 10.65 -2.56 -0.82
N VAL A 31 10.17 -1.45 -1.39
CA VAL A 31 8.76 -1.33 -1.82
C VAL A 31 8.43 -2.29 -2.95
N ALA A 32 9.31 -2.43 -3.95
CA ALA A 32 9.13 -3.42 -5.02
C ALA A 32 9.07 -4.86 -4.46
N ARG A 33 9.86 -5.15 -3.42
CA ARG A 33 9.82 -6.44 -2.73
C ARG A 33 8.50 -6.68 -1.99
N VAL A 34 7.93 -5.67 -1.33
CA VAL A 34 6.59 -5.79 -0.72
C VAL A 34 5.57 -6.22 -1.78
N ALA A 35 5.58 -5.57 -2.95
CA ALA A 35 4.66 -5.91 -4.03
C ALA A 35 4.85 -7.33 -4.58
N TYR A 36 6.10 -7.79 -4.69
CA TYR A 36 6.41 -9.13 -5.18
C TYR A 36 6.10 -10.23 -4.16
N GLU A 37 6.41 -10.02 -2.87
CA GLU A 37 6.18 -11.02 -1.82
C GLU A 37 4.71 -11.10 -1.38
N ASN A 38 3.90 -10.08 -1.71
CA ASN A 38 2.45 -10.04 -1.46
C ASN A 38 1.66 -10.07 -2.77
N ASP A 39 2.15 -10.77 -3.79
CA ASP A 39 1.55 -10.80 -5.12
C ASP A 39 0.06 -11.18 -5.10
N TYR A 40 -0.31 -12.20 -4.30
CA TYR A 40 -1.70 -12.63 -4.11
C TYR A 40 -2.56 -11.54 -3.46
N TYR A 41 -2.10 -10.96 -2.34
CA TYR A 41 -2.84 -9.93 -1.60
C TYR A 41 -2.90 -8.59 -2.35
N MET A 42 -1.96 -8.33 -3.26
CA MET A 42 -1.93 -7.16 -4.13
C MET A 42 -2.51 -7.44 -5.54
N SER A 43 -3.15 -8.59 -5.72
CA SER A 43 -3.83 -8.96 -6.97
C SER A 43 -5.30 -8.53 -6.99
N ASP A 44 -5.91 -8.64 -8.18
CA ASP A 44 -7.34 -8.39 -8.34
C ASP A 44 -8.22 -9.49 -7.70
N GLU A 45 -7.63 -10.61 -7.26
CA GLU A 45 -8.33 -11.67 -6.52
C GLU A 45 -8.64 -11.26 -5.08
N MET A 46 -7.86 -10.32 -4.51
CA MET A 46 -7.99 -9.82 -3.14
C MET A 46 -8.15 -8.29 -3.13
N PRO A 47 -9.23 -7.73 -3.70
CA PRO A 47 -9.32 -6.29 -4.00
C PRO A 47 -9.26 -5.37 -2.76
N ILE A 48 -9.86 -5.80 -1.64
CA ILE A 48 -9.83 -5.04 -0.37
C ILE A 48 -8.40 -4.96 0.16
N GLU A 49 -7.74 -6.13 0.27
CA GLU A 49 -6.36 -6.22 0.73
C GLU A 49 -5.40 -5.46 -0.17
N ARG A 50 -5.57 -5.58 -1.49
CA ARG A 50 -4.75 -4.87 -2.47
C ARG A 50 -4.80 -3.36 -2.23
N ASP A 51 -6.02 -2.83 -2.07
CA ASP A 51 -6.21 -1.39 -1.89
C ASP A 51 -5.66 -0.93 -0.53
N CYS A 52 -5.80 -1.75 0.51
CA CYS A 52 -5.19 -1.50 1.82
C CYS A 52 -3.65 -1.53 1.76
N HIS A 53 -3.06 -2.47 1.03
CA HIS A 53 -1.60 -2.55 0.84
C HIS A 53 -1.05 -1.31 0.13
N TYR A 54 -1.72 -0.83 -0.92
CA TYR A 54 -1.31 0.40 -1.59
C TYR A 54 -1.38 1.62 -0.65
N ILE A 55 -2.46 1.74 0.13
CA ILE A 55 -2.58 2.81 1.13
C ILE A 55 -1.49 2.69 2.20
N ALA A 56 -1.22 1.49 2.71
CA ALA A 56 -0.16 1.23 3.68
C ALA A 56 1.23 1.63 3.13
N ILE A 57 1.55 1.27 1.88
CA ILE A 57 2.79 1.68 1.21
C ILE A 57 2.87 3.20 1.14
N GLY A 58 1.79 3.87 0.73
CA GLY A 58 1.72 5.32 0.62
C GLY A 58 1.92 6.00 1.98
N ALA A 59 1.15 5.61 2.99
CA ALA A 59 1.22 6.15 4.34
C ALA A 59 2.62 5.96 4.95
N TYR A 60 3.18 4.76 4.84
CA TYR A 60 4.52 4.49 5.35
C TYR A 60 5.61 5.32 4.65
N ALA A 61 5.48 5.55 3.34
CA ALA A 61 6.40 6.42 2.60
C ALA A 61 6.32 7.88 3.07
N VAL A 62 5.13 8.37 3.45
CA VAL A 62 4.95 9.69 4.05
C VAL A 62 5.59 9.74 5.45
N GLU A 63 5.25 8.81 6.34
CA GLU A 63 5.77 8.77 7.73
C GLU A 63 7.30 8.66 7.77
N SER A 64 7.87 7.85 6.89
CA SER A 64 9.31 7.65 6.81
C SER A 64 10.04 8.74 6.00
N ASN A 65 9.33 9.76 5.50
CA ASN A 65 9.88 10.84 4.67
C ASN A 65 10.61 10.32 3.40
N ASN A 66 10.08 9.27 2.79
CA ASN A 66 10.64 8.58 1.62
C ASN A 66 9.79 8.70 0.35
N ILE A 67 8.82 9.61 0.31
CA ILE A 67 7.96 9.85 -0.87
C ILE A 67 8.79 9.96 -2.16
N LYS A 68 9.90 10.71 -2.14
CA LYS A 68 10.79 10.91 -3.30
C LYS A 68 11.60 9.68 -3.71
N ASN A 69 11.59 8.64 -2.88
CA ASN A 69 12.31 7.39 -3.08
C ASN A 69 11.35 6.23 -3.40
N LEU A 70 10.06 6.49 -3.61
CA LEU A 70 9.12 5.49 -4.11
C LEU A 70 9.48 5.09 -5.55
N PRO A 71 9.28 3.82 -5.93
CA PRO A 71 9.42 3.42 -7.31
C PRO A 71 8.23 3.95 -8.14
N ASP A 72 8.50 4.48 -9.33
CA ASP A 72 7.43 4.94 -10.25
C ASP A 72 6.49 3.80 -10.65
N LYS A 73 7.06 2.61 -10.85
CA LYS A 73 6.35 1.39 -11.25
C LYS A 73 6.66 0.25 -10.31
N ILE A 74 5.65 -0.57 -10.07
CA ILE A 74 5.80 -1.85 -9.37
C ILE A 74 5.27 -2.99 -10.24
N SER A 75 5.80 -4.17 -9.99
CA SER A 75 5.32 -5.42 -10.58
C SER A 75 5.13 -6.44 -9.47
N ILE A 76 3.95 -7.05 -9.44
CA ILE A 76 3.66 -8.15 -8.52
C ILE A 76 4.23 -9.48 -9.03
N THR A 77 4.58 -9.59 -10.32
CA THR A 77 5.19 -10.78 -10.93
C THR A 77 6.73 -10.80 -10.82
N GLY A 78 7.31 -9.71 -10.28
CA GLY A 78 8.76 -9.58 -10.07
C GLY A 78 9.55 -9.10 -11.29
N SER A 79 8.89 -8.85 -12.42
CA SER A 79 9.50 -8.27 -13.63
C SER A 79 8.77 -7.03 -14.09
N LEU A 80 9.51 -5.97 -14.44
CA LEU A 80 8.89 -4.77 -15.02
C LEU A 80 8.53 -5.01 -16.50
N ASP A 81 7.27 -5.37 -16.74
CA ASP A 81 6.69 -5.64 -18.06
C ASP A 81 5.42 -4.79 -18.31
N SER A 82 4.62 -5.19 -19.31
CA SER A 82 3.36 -4.53 -19.67
C SER A 82 2.28 -4.56 -18.59
N GLU A 83 2.42 -5.43 -17.58
CA GLU A 83 1.49 -5.56 -16.46
C GLU A 83 1.94 -4.73 -15.24
N SER A 84 3.10 -4.06 -15.33
CA SER A 84 3.57 -3.16 -14.28
C SER A 84 2.64 -1.97 -14.10
N LYS A 85 2.29 -1.70 -12.85
CA LYS A 85 1.39 -0.61 -12.45
C LYS A 85 2.18 0.61 -12.00
N ASN A 86 1.70 1.81 -12.32
CA ASN A 86 2.23 3.03 -11.72
C ASN A 86 1.81 3.08 -10.25
N LEU A 87 2.78 3.23 -9.35
CA LEU A 87 2.51 3.08 -7.92
C LEU A 87 1.64 4.22 -7.38
N SER A 88 1.92 5.48 -7.77
CA SER A 88 1.11 6.63 -7.36
C SER A 88 -0.33 6.55 -7.88
N ASP A 89 -0.53 6.04 -9.10
CA ASP A 89 -1.86 5.85 -9.68
C ASP A 89 -2.66 4.79 -8.91
N GLU A 90 -2.02 3.69 -8.51
CA GLU A 90 -2.67 2.65 -7.69
C GLU A 90 -3.01 3.14 -6.28
N ILE A 91 -2.13 3.95 -5.66
CA ILE A 91 -2.42 4.59 -4.38
C ILE A 91 -3.64 5.52 -4.52
N ALA A 92 -3.64 6.40 -5.53
CA ALA A 92 -4.76 7.30 -5.79
C ALA A 92 -6.08 6.56 -6.08
N ARG A 93 -6.01 5.48 -6.88
CA ARG A 93 -7.16 4.62 -7.18
C ARG A 93 -7.69 3.98 -5.90
N SER A 94 -6.83 3.41 -5.07
CA SER A 94 -7.19 2.74 -3.83
C SER A 94 -7.89 3.70 -2.86
N ILE A 95 -7.34 4.90 -2.68
CA ILE A 95 -7.98 5.97 -1.89
C ILE A 95 -9.39 6.27 -2.40
N LYS A 96 -9.57 6.41 -3.72
CA LYS A 96 -10.88 6.70 -4.32
C LYS A 96 -11.89 5.59 -4.06
N VAL A 97 -11.49 4.34 -4.22
CA VAL A 97 -12.36 3.17 -4.02
C VAL A 97 -12.81 3.04 -2.57
N ILE A 98 -11.87 3.18 -1.62
CA ILE A 98 -12.22 3.11 -0.20
C ILE A 98 -13.14 4.28 0.19
N LYS A 99 -12.82 5.50 -0.24
CA LYS A 99 -13.65 6.68 0.08
C LYS A 99 -15.05 6.65 -0.55
N SER A 100 -15.28 5.86 -1.60
CA SER A 100 -16.63 5.69 -2.15
C SER A 100 -17.51 4.74 -1.34
N GLY A 101 -16.96 4.07 -0.32
CA GLY A 101 -17.68 3.11 0.51
C GLY A 101 -17.82 1.73 -0.15
N GLU A 102 -17.01 1.41 -1.18
CA GLU A 102 -17.09 0.13 -1.90
C GLU A 102 -16.95 -1.06 -0.95
N TYR A 103 -16.15 -0.91 0.11
CA TYR A 103 -15.85 -1.96 1.08
C TYR A 103 -16.57 -1.77 2.43
N ASP A 104 -17.58 -0.88 2.49
CA ASP A 104 -18.22 -0.53 3.77
C ASP A 104 -18.91 -1.71 4.48
N GLY A 105 -19.32 -2.74 3.72
CA GLY A 105 -19.94 -3.96 4.25
C GLY A 105 -18.94 -5.02 4.71
N ASP A 106 -17.66 -4.86 4.37
CA ASP A 106 -16.59 -5.83 4.64
C ASP A 106 -15.60 -5.34 5.70
N LEU A 107 -15.47 -4.01 5.85
CA LEU A 107 -14.60 -3.36 6.83
C LEU A 107 -15.34 -3.08 8.14
N THR A 108 -14.68 -3.36 9.27
CA THR A 108 -15.17 -2.92 10.57
C THR A 108 -15.01 -1.40 10.74
N ASP A 109 -15.70 -0.81 11.71
CA ASP A 109 -15.53 0.62 12.02
C ASP A 109 -14.09 0.95 12.48
N GLU A 110 -13.41 -0.02 13.10
CA GLU A 110 -12.02 0.12 13.52
C GLU A 110 -11.05 0.09 12.33
N ASP A 111 -11.23 -0.84 11.39
CA ASP A 111 -10.46 -0.87 10.13
C ASP A 111 -10.60 0.47 9.39
N LYS A 112 -11.84 0.95 9.23
CA LYS A 112 -12.12 2.22 8.58
C LYS A 112 -11.40 3.35 9.29
N LYS A 113 -11.45 3.42 10.63
CA LYS A 113 -10.78 4.48 11.36
C LYS A 113 -9.29 4.56 11.00
N TYR A 114 -8.55 3.44 11.05
CA TYR A 114 -7.11 3.43 10.75
C TYR A 114 -6.82 3.70 9.27
N ILE A 115 -7.57 3.08 8.36
CA ILE A 115 -7.41 3.30 6.92
C ILE A 115 -7.66 4.78 6.57
N TYR A 116 -8.68 5.42 7.15
CA TYR A 116 -8.96 6.84 6.89
C TYR A 116 -7.92 7.78 7.51
N GLU A 117 -7.28 7.40 8.62
CA GLU A 117 -6.12 8.14 9.17
C GLU A 117 -4.94 8.11 8.18
N ASP A 118 -4.64 6.95 7.59
CA ASP A 118 -3.60 6.78 6.57
C ASP A 118 -3.92 7.53 5.27
N ILE A 119 -5.16 7.45 4.80
CA ILE A 119 -5.63 8.20 3.63
C ILE A 119 -5.41 9.70 3.85
N LYS A 120 -5.83 10.22 5.02
CA LYS A 120 -5.67 11.64 5.35
C LYS A 120 -4.20 12.05 5.37
N LEU A 121 -3.34 11.22 5.96
CA LEU A 121 -1.90 11.44 5.96
C LEU A 121 -1.33 11.56 4.54
N ILE A 122 -1.76 10.69 3.62
CA ILE A 122 -1.36 10.75 2.21
C ILE A 122 -1.88 12.03 1.54
N GLU A 123 -3.16 12.38 1.73
CA GLU A 123 -3.79 13.55 1.13
C GLU A 123 -3.15 14.87 1.60
N ASP A 124 -2.73 14.94 2.86
CA ASP A 124 -2.03 16.11 3.42
C ASP A 124 -0.56 16.22 2.94
N SER A 125 0.01 15.14 2.39
CA SER A 125 1.40 15.07 1.92
C SER A 125 1.59 15.54 0.47
N ASP A 126 2.82 15.50 -0.03
CA ASP A 126 3.15 15.79 -1.44
C ASP A 126 3.18 14.52 -2.33
N LEU A 127 2.71 13.36 -1.82
CA LEU A 127 2.77 12.08 -2.55
C LEU A 127 1.93 12.07 -3.84
N LEU A 128 0.78 12.76 -3.83
CA LEU A 128 -0.17 12.78 -4.95
C LEU A 128 -0.35 14.19 -5.57
N LYS A 129 0.57 15.12 -5.33
CA LYS A 129 0.53 16.50 -5.86
C LYS A 129 1.47 16.66 -7.05
#